data_AF-A0A529PJW3-F1
#
_entry.id   AF-A0A529PJW3-F1
#
_cell.length_a   1.000
_cell.length_b   1.000
_cell.length_c   1.000
_cell.angle_alpha   90.00
_cell.angle_beta   90.00
_cell.angle_gamma   90.00
#
_symmetry.space_group_name_H-M   'P 1'
#
loop_
_entity.id
_entity.type
_entity.pdbx_description
1 polymer ?
#
loop_
_entity_poly.entity_id
_entity_poly.type
_entity_poly.pdbx_seq_one_letter_code
_entity_poly.pdbx_strand_id
1 'polypeptide(L)' 'MDSLINAAGRALAAGDPLGALKRVALRQDPAALALRGIAMAQLGDFAKAKTLLK' A
#
# COMPACT_ATOMS: atom_id res chain seq x y z
N MET A 1 18.69 -2.59 -7.08
CA MET A 1 17.23 -2.80 -7.24
C MET A 1 16.60 -2.73 -5.85
N ASP A 2 15.83 -1.69 -5.54
CA ASP A 2 15.32 -1.44 -4.18
C ASP A 2 14.32 -2.52 -3.71
N SER A 3 14.82 -3.50 -2.97
CA SER A 3 14.07 -4.65 -2.46
C SER A 3 12.81 -4.25 -1.65
N LEU A 4 12.85 -3.07 -1.01
CA LEU A 4 11.74 -2.53 -0.23
C LEU A 4 10.56 -2.07 -1.09
N ILE A 5 10.81 -1.53 -2.29
CA ILE A 5 9.76 -1.07 -3.22
C ILE A 5 9.04 -2.29 -3.79
N ASN A 6 9.77 -3.32 -4.20
CA ASN A 6 9.20 -4.58 -4.67
C ASN A 6 8.43 -5.32 -3.56
N ALA A 7 8.88 -5.24 -2.30
CA ALA A 7 8.16 -5.80 -1.16
C ALA A 7 6.86 -5.03 -0.87
N ALA A 8 6.88 -3.70 -0.96
CA ALA A 8 5.69 -2.87 -0.79
C ALA A 8 4.67 -3.08 -1.92
N GLY A 9 5.12 -3.19 -3.18
CA GLY A 9 4.24 -3.53 -4.31
C GLY A 9 3.59 -4.90 -4.16
N ARG A 10 4.32 -5.91 -3.68
CA ARG A 10 3.75 -7.24 -3.39
C ARG A 10 2.76 -7.21 -2.23
N ALA A 11 3.01 -6.42 -1.18
CA ALA A 11 2.06 -6.24 -0.09
C ALA A 11 0.74 -5.61 -0.58
N LEU A 12 0.81 -4.63 -1.48
CA LEU A 12 -0.38 -4.05 -2.12
C LEU A 12 -1.14 -5.06 -2.97
N ALA A 13 -0.44 -5.88 -3.76
CA ALA A 13 -1.08 -6.92 -4.57
C ALA A 13 -1.75 -8.01 -3.72
N ALA A 14 -1.22 -8.28 -2.52
CA ALA A 14 -1.79 -9.21 -1.56
C ALA A 14 -2.95 -8.63 -0.73
N GLY A 15 -3.33 -7.36 -0.96
CA GLY A 15 -4.37 -6.69 -0.16
C GLY A 15 -3.91 -6.25 1.23
N ASP A 16 -2.60 -6.10 1.44
CA ASP A 16 -2.00 -5.54 2.66
C ASP A 16 -1.41 -4.13 2.42
N PRO A 17 -2.28 -3.10 2.27
CA PRO A 17 -1.83 -1.73 2.10
C PRO A 17 -1.14 -1.17 3.35
N LEU A 18 -1.42 -1.69 4.55
CA LEU A 18 -0.73 -1.30 5.78
C LEU A 18 0.73 -1.79 5.80
N GLY A 19 0.97 -3.02 5.38
CA GLY A 19 2.31 -3.58 5.23
C GLY A 19 3.12 -2.88 4.13
N ALA A 20 2.46 -2.41 3.07
CA ALA A 20 3.09 -1.56 2.07
C ALA A 20 3.49 -0.20 2.66
N LEU A 21 2.56 0.48 3.33
CA LEU A 21 2.79 1.77 3.99
C LEU A 21 3.93 1.69 5.00
N LYS A 22 4.00 0.65 5.83
CA LYS A 22 5.09 0.48 6.81
C LYS A 22 6.48 0.41 6.16
N ARG A 23 6.57 -0.15 4.95
CA ARG A 23 7.83 -0.29 4.20
C ARG A 23 8.23 0.99 3.48
N VAL A 24 7.27 1.80 3.03
CA VAL A 24 7.53 3.08 2.36
C VAL A 24 7.44 4.29 3.31
N ALA A 25 7.02 4.10 4.57
CA ALA A 25 6.73 5.20 5.48
C ALA A 25 7.92 6.11 5.79
N LEU A 26 9.12 5.51 5.84
CA LEU A 26 10.39 6.18 6.10
C LEU A 26 11.06 6.72 4.82
N ARG A 27 10.46 6.48 3.64
CA ARG A 27 11.01 6.90 2.35
C ARG A 27 10.18 8.03 1.75
N GLN A 28 10.86 9.00 1.17
CA GLN A 28 10.25 10.13 0.44
C GLN A 28 10.56 10.09 -1.05
N ASP A 29 11.08 8.95 -1.54
CA ASP A 29 11.38 8.77 -2.96
C ASP A 29 10.08 8.83 -3.80
N PRO A 30 10.15 9.29 -5.07
CA PRO A 30 8.99 9.37 -5.95
C PRO A 30 8.21 8.05 -6.05
N ALA A 31 8.92 6.92 -6.09
CA ALA A 31 8.30 5.59 -6.11
C ALA A 31 7.62 5.21 -4.77
N ALA A 32 8.18 5.65 -3.64
CA ALA A 32 7.58 5.44 -2.31
C ALA A 32 6.29 6.27 -2.16
N LEU A 33 6.27 7.49 -2.69
CA LEU A 33 5.08 8.34 -2.73
C LEU A 33 3.98 7.74 -3.61
N ALA A 34 4.32 7.23 -4.80
CA ALA A 34 3.36 6.54 -5.67
C ALA A 34 2.72 5.32 -4.98
N LEU A 35 3.54 4.48 -4.33
CA LEU A 35 3.05 3.32 -3.58
C LEU A 35 2.20 3.72 -2.36
N ARG A 36 2.54 4.81 -1.67
CA ARG A 36 1.74 5.35 -0.56
C ARG A 36 0.36 5.83 -1.06
N GLY A 37 0.30 6.49 -2.21
CA GLY A 37 -0.97 6.90 -2.83
C GLY A 37 -1.85 5.70 -3.20
N ILE A 38 -1.26 4.66 -3.80
CA ILE A 38 -1.98 3.41 -4.14
C ILE A 38 -2.49 2.72 -2.86
N ALA A 39 -1.66 2.65 -1.82
CA ALA A 39 -2.05 2.07 -0.54
C ALA A 39 -3.23 2.81 0.11
N MET A 40 -3.22 4.14 0.07
CA MET A 40 -4.30 4.97 0.59
C MET A 40 -5.60 4.83 -0.21
N ALA A 41 -5.51 4.75 -1.55
CA ALA A 41 -6.66 4.47 -2.40
C ALA A 41 -7.28 3.10 -2.08
N GLN A 42 -6.46 2.06 -1.93
CA GLN A 42 -6.93 0.74 -1.53
C GLN A 42 -7.59 0.75 -0.15
N LEU A 43 -7.06 1.48 0.85
CA LEU A 43 -7.69 1.55 2.17
C LEU A 43 -9.09 2.19 2.15
N GLY A 44 -9.30 3.22 1.32
CA GLY A 44 -10.61 3.87 1.18
C GLY A 44 -11.67 2.94 0.61
N ASP A 45 -11.34 2.19 -0.44
CA ASP A 45 -12.25 1.21 -1.04
C ASP A 45 -12.35 -0.08 -0.23
N PHE A 46 -11.26 -0.52 0.42
CA PHE A 46 -11.23 -1.71 1.25
C PHE A 46 -12.10 -1.55 2.50
N ALA A 47 -12.09 -0.35 3.13
CA ALA A 47 -12.99 -0.06 4.24
C ALA A 47 -14.46 -0.15 3.80
N LYS A 48 -14.82 0.44 2.65
CA LYS A 48 -16.17 0.37 2.08
C LYS A 48 -16.57 -1.05 1.66
N ALA A 49 -15.68 -1.78 0.97
CA ALA A 49 -15.91 -3.16 0.57
C ALA A 49 -16.12 -4.07 1.78
N LYS A 50 -15.33 -3.88 2.85
CA LYS A 50 -15.48 -4.65 4.09
C LYS A 50 -16.79 -4.34 4.81
N THR A 51 -17.33 -3.12 4.72
CA THR A 51 -18.65 -2.80 5.28
C THR A 51 -19.81 -3.41 4.49
N LEU A 52 -19.65 -3.62 3.17
CA LEU A 52 -20.67 -4.22 2.31
C LEU A 52 -20.67 -5.76 2.31
N LEU A 53 -19.58 -6.37 2.79
CA LEU A 53 -19.44 -7.83 2.95
C LEU A 53 -20.06 -8.37 4.26
N LYS A 54 -20.88 -7.58 4.97
CA LYS A 54 -21.54 -7.96 6.22
C LYS A 54 -23.02 -8.23 6.04
#